data_AF-A0A3D4HWY9-F1
#
_entry.id   AF-A0A3D4HWY9-F1
#
_cell.length_a   1.000
_cell.length_b   1.000
_cell.length_c   1.000
_cell.angle_alpha   90.00
_cell.angle_beta   90.00
_cell.angle_gamma   90.00
#
_symmetry.space_group_name_H-M   'P 1'
#
loop_
_entity.id
_entity.type
_entity.pdbx_description
1 polymer ?
#
loop_
_entity_poly.entity_id
_entity_poly.type
_entity_poly.pdbx_seq_one_letter_code
_entity_poly.pdbx_strand_id
1 'polypeptide(L)'
;HKIVRAIPSGRVMTYGQIAALLGYPRAAQYVGWVMHWSDFEKIPYQRVVNRFGGLASGYTRGGQLAHKFDLELEGVEVRDDFTIDLEKYLWQPPQSLIPQVDDATLLEELPFSAKLVGKR
;
A
#
# COMPACT_ATOMS: atom_id res chain seq x y z
N HIS A 1 -4.22 3.15 6.74
CA HIS A 1 -4.60 1.78 7.17
C HIS A 1 -5.99 1.33 6.70
N LYS A 2 -7.05 2.16 6.77
CA LYS A 2 -8.42 1.79 6.34
C LYS A 2 -8.49 1.22 4.92
N ILE A 3 -7.87 1.90 3.95
CA ILE A 3 -7.81 1.45 2.54
C ILE A 3 -7.17 0.06 2.42
N VAL A 4 -6.05 -0.17 3.09
CA VAL A 4 -5.31 -1.45 3.02
C VAL A 4 -6.14 -2.62 3.55
N ARG A 5 -6.87 -2.42 4.65
CA ARG A 5 -7.77 -3.44 5.19
C ARG A 5 -8.94 -3.79 4.26
N ALA A 6 -9.33 -2.86 3.40
CA ALA A 6 -10.42 -3.07 2.45
C ALA A 6 -9.97 -3.82 1.19
N ILE A 7 -8.66 -3.96 0.94
CA ILE A 7 -8.15 -4.73 -0.21
C ILE A 7 -8.56 -6.20 -0.02
N PRO A 8 -9.31 -6.81 -0.95
CA PRO A 8 -9.73 -8.20 -0.83
C PRO A 8 -8.55 -9.18 -0.84
N SER A 9 -8.75 -10.38 -0.31
CA SER A 9 -7.78 -11.48 -0.47
C SER A 9 -7.60 -11.80 -1.96
N GLY A 10 -6.37 -12.11 -2.37
CA GLY A 10 -6.05 -12.43 -3.77
C GLY A 10 -6.01 -11.19 -4.68
N ARG A 11 -6.00 -9.99 -4.09
CA ARG A 11 -5.98 -8.71 -4.78
C ARG A 11 -4.93 -7.79 -4.18
N VAL A 12 -4.43 -6.87 -4.99
CA VAL A 12 -3.36 -5.95 -4.59
C VAL A 12 -3.65 -4.51 -4.94
N MET A 13 -2.95 -3.60 -4.29
CA MET A 13 -2.83 -2.21 -4.71
C MET A 13 -1.37 -1.78 -4.75
N THR A 14 -1.07 -0.76 -5.54
CA THR A 14 0.25 -0.13 -5.54
C THR A 14 0.34 0.96 -4.47
N TYR A 15 1.54 1.23 -3.96
CA TYR A 15 1.79 2.37 -3.08
C TYR A 15 1.31 3.70 -3.70
N GLY A 16 1.47 3.85 -5.02
CA GLY A 16 1.03 5.02 -5.77
C GLY A 16 -0.49 5.19 -5.80
N GLN A 17 -1.25 4.10 -6.00
CA GLN A 17 -2.71 4.15 -5.92
C GLN A 17 -3.19 4.57 -4.54
N ILE A 18 -2.62 3.99 -3.48
CA ILE A 18 -2.99 4.36 -2.11
C ILE A 18 -2.69 5.84 -1.85
N ALA A 19 -1.53 6.32 -2.29
CA ALA A 19 -1.16 7.73 -2.14
C ALA A 19 -2.12 8.65 -2.93
N ALA A 20 -2.51 8.27 -4.15
CA ALA A 20 -3.46 9.01 -4.97
C ALA A 20 -4.87 9.05 -4.35
N LEU A 21 -5.34 7.93 -3.80
CA LEU A 21 -6.63 7.86 -3.09
C LEU A 21 -6.67 8.77 -1.86
N LEU A 22 -5.53 8.97 -1.21
CA LEU A 22 -5.39 9.89 -0.08
C LEU A 22 -5.24 11.36 -0.51
N GLY A 23 -5.28 11.67 -1.81
CA GLY A 23 -5.08 13.03 -2.34
C GLY A 23 -3.61 13.45 -2.51
N TYR A 24 -2.65 12.54 -2.30
CA TYR A 24 -1.21 12.81 -2.38
C TYR A 24 -0.51 11.89 -3.40
N PRO A 25 -0.75 12.02 -4.71
CA PRO A 25 -0.24 11.10 -5.72
C PRO A 25 1.30 10.98 -5.77
N ARG A 26 2.04 11.93 -5.20
CA ARG A 26 3.51 11.93 -5.11
C ARG A 26 4.06 11.34 -3.81
N ALA A 27 3.20 10.86 -2.91
CA ALA A 27 3.58 10.36 -1.58
C ALA A 27 3.73 8.82 -1.50
N ALA A 28 3.91 8.12 -2.62
CA ALA A 28 4.02 6.66 -2.65
C ALA A 28 5.12 6.10 -1.72
N GLN A 29 6.28 6.76 -1.68
CA GLN A 29 7.38 6.35 -0.80
C GLN A 29 7.00 6.48 0.69
N TYR A 30 6.24 7.53 1.03
CA TYR A 30 5.75 7.74 2.38
C TYR A 30 4.77 6.66 2.81
N VAL A 31 3.86 6.25 1.92
CA VAL A 31 2.98 5.09 2.16
C VAL A 31 3.81 3.84 2.48
N GLY A 32 4.86 3.58 1.71
CA GLY A 32 5.78 2.47 1.98
C GLY A 32 6.47 2.56 3.35
N TRP A 33 6.92 3.75 3.75
CA TRP A 33 7.50 3.98 5.07
C TRP A 33 6.50 3.71 6.20
N VAL A 34 5.29 4.28 6.12
CA VAL A 34 4.23 4.04 7.13
C VAL A 34 3.96 2.54 7.25
N MET A 35 3.91 1.81 6.14
CA MET A 35 3.69 0.36 6.14
C MET A 35 4.84 -0.40 6.80
N HIS A 36 6.09 -0.01 6.55
CA HIS A 36 7.25 -0.65 7.15
C HIS A 36 7.22 -0.61 8.70
N TRP A 37 6.72 0.47 9.29
CA TRP A 37 6.68 0.68 10.75
C TRP A 37 5.39 0.22 11.43
N SER A 38 4.49 -0.41 10.68
CA SER A 38 3.14 -0.67 11.17
C SER A 38 2.90 -2.12 11.54
N ASP A 39 1.86 -2.36 12.33
CA ASP A 39 1.54 -3.68 12.88
C ASP A 39 0.92 -4.59 11.80
N PHE A 40 1.72 -5.56 11.31
CA PHE A 40 1.37 -6.51 10.26
C PHE A 40 0.32 -7.54 10.70
N GLU A 41 0.14 -7.78 12.00
CA GLU A 41 -0.86 -8.74 12.48
C GLU A 41 -2.29 -8.24 12.25
N LYS A 42 -2.47 -6.91 12.14
CA LYS A 42 -3.80 -6.28 12.02
C LYS A 42 -4.11 -5.75 10.63
N ILE A 43 -3.11 -5.70 9.75
CA ILE A 43 -3.23 -5.01 8.46
C ILE A 43 -2.52 -5.82 7.38
N PRO A 44 -3.21 -6.18 6.28
CA PRO A 44 -2.68 -7.08 5.25
C PRO A 44 -1.72 -6.35 4.30
N TYR A 45 -0.56 -5.94 4.79
CA TYR A 45 0.42 -5.19 4.01
C TYR A 45 1.06 -5.96 2.86
N GLN A 46 1.00 -7.29 2.89
CA GLN A 46 1.39 -8.13 1.75
C GLN A 46 0.58 -7.78 0.49
N ARG A 47 -0.60 -7.18 0.62
CA ARG A 47 -1.43 -6.77 -0.53
C ARG A 47 -0.96 -5.47 -1.19
N VAL A 48 0.15 -4.89 -0.74
CA VAL A 48 0.66 -3.61 -1.27
C VAL A 48 2.03 -3.80 -1.91
N VAL A 49 2.10 -3.46 -3.20
CA VAL A 49 3.28 -3.68 -4.05
C VAL A 49 3.77 -2.38 -4.69
N ASN A 50 4.95 -2.43 -5.31
CA ASN A 50 5.46 -1.29 -6.07
C ASN A 50 4.72 -1.09 -7.41
N ARG A 51 5.01 0.01 -8.11
CA ARG A 51 4.36 0.37 -9.39
C ARG A 51 4.56 -0.65 -10.53
N PHE A 52 5.53 -1.56 -10.40
CA PHE A 52 5.85 -2.60 -11.37
C PHE A 52 5.37 -3.98 -10.90
N GLY A 53 4.56 -4.05 -9.82
CA GLY A 53 4.14 -5.32 -9.23
C GLY A 53 5.24 -6.01 -8.44
N GLY A 54 6.37 -5.36 -8.19
CA GLY A 54 7.47 -5.91 -7.41
C GLY A 54 7.14 -5.92 -5.91
N LEU A 55 7.44 -7.03 -5.28
CA LEU A 55 7.30 -7.24 -3.85
C LEU A 55 8.32 -6.38 -3.07
N ALA A 56 7.94 -5.99 -1.86
CA ALA A 56 8.80 -5.25 -0.95
C ALA A 56 9.99 -6.11 -0.47
N SER A 57 11.22 -5.67 -0.76
CA SER A 57 12.45 -6.31 -0.25
C SER A 57 12.58 -6.17 1.27
N GLY A 58 12.20 -5.01 1.82
CA GLY A 58 12.17 -4.72 3.26
C GLY A 58 10.90 -5.18 3.98
N TYR A 59 10.24 -6.23 3.49
CA TYR A 59 9.06 -6.80 4.16
C TYR A 59 9.48 -7.36 5.53
N THR A 60 8.88 -6.84 6.59
CA THR A 60 9.36 -7.03 7.97
C THR A 60 9.26 -8.48 8.46
N ARG A 61 8.38 -9.31 7.87
CA ARG A 61 8.18 -10.72 8.25
C ARG A 61 9.21 -11.70 7.67
N GLY A 62 10.30 -11.23 7.05
CA GLY A 62 11.32 -12.09 6.45
C GLY A 62 11.67 -11.76 5.01
N GLY A 63 11.49 -10.50 4.62
CA GLY A 63 11.85 -9.98 3.31
C GLY A 63 10.97 -10.50 2.18
N GLN A 64 11.51 -10.44 0.97
CA GLN A 64 10.77 -10.68 -0.26
C GLN A 64 10.21 -12.11 -0.38
N LEU A 65 10.89 -13.09 0.22
CA LEU A 65 10.43 -14.49 0.27
C LEU A 65 9.18 -14.66 1.13
N ALA A 66 9.16 -14.06 2.33
CA ALA A 66 7.97 -14.07 3.19
C ALA A 66 6.79 -13.35 2.50
N HIS A 67 7.07 -12.23 1.84
CA HIS A 67 6.06 -11.50 1.07
C HIS A 67 5.48 -12.37 -0.06
N LYS A 68 6.33 -13.11 -0.78
CA LYS A 68 5.90 -14.06 -1.82
C LYS A 68 4.97 -15.12 -1.24
N PHE A 69 5.39 -15.76 -0.17
CA PHE A 69 4.62 -16.80 0.50
C PHE A 69 3.23 -16.29 0.95
N ASP A 70 3.17 -15.11 1.57
CA ASP A 70 1.90 -14.54 2.05
C ASP A 70 0.92 -14.21 0.91
N LEU A 71 1.45 -13.74 -0.23
CA LEU A 71 0.65 -13.48 -1.43
C LEU A 71 0.14 -14.78 -2.08
N GLU A 72 1.00 -15.80 -2.16
CA GLU A 72 0.65 -17.11 -2.70
C GLU A 72 -0.42 -17.81 -1.84
N LEU A 73 -0.37 -17.67 -0.52
CA LEU A 73 -1.43 -18.14 0.39
C LEU A 73 -2.80 -17.51 0.09
N GLU A 74 -2.81 -16.30 -0.46
CA GLU A 74 -4.03 -15.62 -0.88
C GLU A 74 -4.44 -15.91 -2.34
N GLY A 75 -3.69 -16.77 -3.04
CA GLY A 75 -3.94 -17.14 -4.44
C GLY A 75 -3.34 -16.18 -5.46
N VAL A 76 -2.39 -15.32 -5.07
CA VAL A 76 -1.65 -14.45 -5.99
C VAL A 76 -0.42 -15.17 -6.51
N GLU A 77 -0.32 -15.32 -7.82
CA GLU A 77 0.85 -15.91 -8.48
C GLU A 77 1.99 -14.91 -8.51
N VAL A 78 3.13 -15.30 -7.94
CA VAL A 78 4.35 -14.50 -7.88
C VAL A 78 5.43 -15.14 -8.74
N ARG A 79 5.96 -14.39 -9.71
CA ARG A 79 7.04 -14.82 -10.59
C ARG A 79 8.36 -15.01 -9.83
N ASP A 80 9.32 -15.66 -10.46
CA ASP A 80 10.64 -15.93 -9.86
C ASP A 80 11.46 -14.66 -9.60
N ASP A 81 11.17 -13.58 -10.33
CA ASP A 81 11.77 -12.25 -10.14
C ASP A 81 11.06 -11.43 -9.04
N PHE A 82 10.17 -12.04 -8.26
CA PHE A 82 9.36 -11.41 -7.22
C PHE A 82 8.47 -10.27 -7.73
N THR A 83 7.93 -10.44 -8.93
CA THR A 83 6.88 -9.59 -9.47
C THR A 83 5.56 -10.35 -9.61
N ILE A 84 4.45 -9.61 -9.61
CA ILE A 84 3.12 -10.13 -9.91
C ILE A 84 2.55 -9.52 -11.19
N ASP A 85 1.53 -10.16 -11.74
CA ASP A 85 0.76 -9.57 -12.83
C ASP A 85 -0.23 -8.53 -12.30
N LEU A 86 0.10 -7.25 -12.49
CA LEU A 86 -0.80 -6.18 -12.07
C LEU A 86 -2.11 -6.20 -12.86
N GLU A 87 -2.13 -6.56 -14.14
CA GLU A 87 -3.39 -6.57 -14.90
C GLU A 87 -4.39 -7.56 -14.32
N LYS A 88 -3.89 -8.70 -13.82
CA LYS A 88 -4.69 -9.75 -13.17
C LYS A 88 -5.13 -9.37 -11.76
N TYR A 89 -4.21 -8.87 -10.94
CA TYR A 89 -4.41 -8.77 -9.49
C TYR A 89 -4.73 -7.36 -8.97
N LEU A 90 -4.50 -6.32 -9.78
CA LEU A 90 -4.74 -4.94 -9.36
C LEU A 90 -6.22 -4.72 -9.02
N TRP A 91 -6.45 -4.22 -7.82
CA TRP A 91 -7.78 -3.85 -7.37
C TRP A 91 -8.04 -2.37 -7.57
N GLN A 92 -9.24 -2.08 -8.08
CA GLN A 92 -9.78 -0.74 -8.16
C GLN A 92 -10.86 -0.62 -7.08
N PRO A 93 -10.64 0.21 -6.05
CA PRO A 93 -11.62 0.36 -4.98
C PRO A 93 -12.86 1.10 -5.47
N PRO A 94 -14.03 0.86 -4.86
CA PRO A 94 -15.21 1.66 -5.12
C PRO A 94 -15.02 3.11 -4.67
N GLN A 95 -15.75 4.04 -5.30
CA GLN A 95 -15.70 5.47 -4.98
C GLN A 95 -15.98 5.76 -3.50
N SER A 96 -16.79 4.93 -2.84
CA SER A 96 -17.12 5.04 -1.41
C SER A 96 -15.92 4.86 -0.46
N LEU A 97 -14.81 4.28 -0.94
CA LEU A 97 -13.59 4.09 -0.16
C LEU A 97 -12.63 5.28 -0.28
N ILE A 98 -12.86 6.18 -1.24
CA ILE A 98 -12.07 7.40 -1.39
C ILE A 98 -12.47 8.33 -0.23
N PRO A 99 -11.52 8.76 0.62
CA PRO A 99 -11.81 9.74 1.64
C PRO A 99 -12.39 10.99 0.98
N GLN A 100 -13.57 11.40 1.43
CA GLN A 100 -14.17 12.63 0.97
C GLN A 100 -13.39 13.80 1.56
N VAL A 101 -13.19 14.86 0.76
CA VAL A 101 -12.27 15.98 1.06
C VAL A 101 -12.74 16.82 2.27
N ASP A 102 -13.90 16.51 2.83
CA ASP A 102 -14.50 17.08 4.03
C ASP A 102 -14.13 16.35 5.35
N ASP A 103 -13.43 15.21 5.29
CA ASP A 103 -12.80 14.58 6.47
C ASP A 103 -11.60 15.42 6.93
N ALA A 104 -11.87 16.56 7.56
CA ALA A 104 -10.90 17.45 8.21
C ALA A 104 -9.96 16.71 9.20
N THR A 105 -10.31 15.48 9.59
CA THR A 105 -9.56 14.60 10.46
C THR A 105 -8.33 13.96 9.80
N LEU A 106 -8.25 13.89 8.47
CA LEU A 106 -7.10 13.26 7.77
C LEU A 106 -5.83 14.11 7.78
N LEU A 107 -5.95 15.42 8.04
CA LEU A 107 -4.82 16.35 8.13
C LEU A 107 -4.23 16.44 9.53
N GLU A 108 -4.99 16.11 10.58
CA GLU A 108 -4.55 16.23 11.98
C GLU A 108 -3.77 15.01 12.48
N GLU A 109 -3.98 13.82 11.91
CA GLU A 109 -3.31 12.59 12.35
C GLU A 109 -2.03 12.21 11.58
N LEU A 110 -1.63 12.98 10.57
CA LEU A 110 -0.33 12.79 9.93
C LEU A 110 0.73 13.63 10.66
N PRO A 111 1.83 13.03 11.16
CA PRO A 111 2.83 13.70 12.01
C PRO A 111 3.68 14.77 11.28
N PHE A 112 3.24 15.28 10.12
CA PHE A 112 4.09 16.03 9.20
C PHE A 112 3.46 17.26 8.53
N SER A 113 2.47 17.91 9.16
CA SER A 113 2.01 19.24 8.73
C SER A 113 3.17 20.27 8.65
N ALA A 114 4.26 20.08 9.38
CA ALA A 114 5.32 21.08 9.53
C ALA A 114 6.44 21.10 8.47
N LYS A 115 6.52 20.18 7.49
CA LYS A 115 7.74 20.07 6.65
C LYS A 115 7.56 19.92 5.13
N LEU A 116 6.37 20.19 4.60
CA LEU A 116 6.16 20.29 3.14
C LEU A 116 5.76 21.69 2.64
N VAL A 117 5.84 22.70 3.52
CA VAL A 117 5.95 24.11 3.14
C VAL A 117 7.39 24.54 3.42
N GLY A 118 8.23 24.55 2.39
CA GLY A 118 9.56 25.14 2.45
C GLY A 118 10.70 24.20 2.09
N LYS A 119 10.96 24.10 0.79
CA LYS A 119 12.21 24.61 0.20
C LYS A 119 12.09 24.59 -1.32
N ARG A 120 12.01 25.79 -1.89
CA ARG A 120 12.62 26.10 -3.18
C ARG A 120 14.13 26.04 -3.02
#